data_AF-A0A8T5KJ45-F1
#
_entry.id   AF-A0A8T5KJ45-F1
#
_cell.length_a   1.000
_cell.length_b   1.000
_cell.length_c   1.000
_cell.angle_alpha   90.00
_cell.angle_beta   90.00
_cell.angle_gamma   90.00
#
_symmetry.space_group_name_H-M   'P 1'
#
loop_
_entity.id
_entity.type
_entity.pdbx_description
1 polymer ?
#
loop_
_entity_poly.entity_id
_entity_poly.type
_entity_poly.pdbx_seq_one_letter_code
_entity_poly.pdbx_strand_id
1 'polypeptide(L)'
;DGLIGGLIMEGHARALASITDTRLMIEAYKIVLKEDASVRRAEEIARRLKKEFGEKPREKRDKSFILSDKILKMQNKLQDSLGDNSAVKITRSKRETKVLIKLKGDVKTTDNTLQQILDLAK
;
A
#
# COMPACT_ATOMS: atom_id res chain seq x y z
N ASP A 1 16.40 -2.78 -21.87
CA ASP A 1 16.66 -2.82 -23.33
C ASP A 1 16.00 -1.68 -24.07
N GLY A 2 14.67 -1.60 -24.13
CA GLY A 2 13.97 -0.55 -24.91
C GLY A 2 14.33 0.90 -24.56
N LEU A 3 14.57 1.22 -23.28
CA LEU A 3 15.01 2.55 -22.85
C LEU A 3 16.46 2.85 -23.28
N ILE A 4 17.34 1.85 -23.20
CA ILE A 4 18.76 1.98 -23.57
C ILE A 4 18.88 2.12 -25.10
N GLY A 5 18.06 1.39 -25.85
CA GLY A 5 17.99 1.47 -27.31
C GLY A 5 17.23 2.69 -27.85
N GLY A 6 16.75 3.60 -26.99
CA GLY A 6 16.03 4.81 -27.41
C GLY A 6 14.65 4.57 -28.02
N LEU A 7 14.14 3.34 -27.98
CA LEU A 7 12.82 2.96 -28.53
C LEU A 7 11.67 3.48 -27.66
N ILE A 8 11.93 3.75 -26.39
CA ILE A 8 10.98 4.31 -25.44
C ILE A 8 11.64 5.33 -24.52
N MET A 9 10.88 6.32 -24.04
CA MET A 9 11.34 7.32 -23.08
C MET A 9 11.22 6.83 -21.64
N GLU A 10 11.85 7.54 -20.70
CA GLU A 10 11.81 7.22 -19.26
C GLU A 10 10.37 7.13 -18.74
N GLY A 11 9.46 7.98 -19.24
CA GLY A 11 8.03 7.94 -18.89
C GLY A 11 7.36 6.62 -19.26
N HIS A 12 7.66 6.07 -20.45
CA HIS A 12 7.16 4.76 -20.87
C HIS A 12 7.71 3.64 -19.97
N ALA A 13 9.02 3.67 -19.70
CA ALA A 13 9.65 2.67 -18.83
C ALA A 13 9.04 2.69 -17.43
N ARG A 14 8.76 3.89 -16.89
CA ARG A 14 8.11 4.08 -15.58
C ARG A 14 6.68 3.52 -15.56
N ALA A 15 5.91 3.73 -16.62
CA ALA A 15 4.55 3.21 -16.76
C ALA A 15 4.54 1.67 -16.75
N LEU A 16 5.42 1.07 -17.57
CA LEU A 16 5.52 -0.39 -17.72
C LEU A 16 6.11 -1.08 -16.47
N ALA A 17 7.02 -0.42 -15.75
CA ALA A 17 7.60 -0.91 -14.49
C ALA A 17 6.56 -1.11 -13.37
N SER A 18 5.34 -0.59 -13.54
CA SER A 18 4.24 -0.84 -12.62
C SER A 18 3.72 -2.28 -12.68
N ILE A 19 3.92 -3.00 -13.79
CA ILE A 19 3.51 -4.40 -14.01
C ILE A 19 4.54 -5.33 -13.34
N THR A 20 4.09 -6.34 -12.58
CA THR A 20 5.01 -7.20 -11.83
C THR A 20 5.40 -8.47 -12.58
N ASP A 21 4.48 -9.04 -13.35
CA ASP A 21 4.70 -10.16 -14.24
C ASP A 21 5.48 -9.70 -15.47
N THR A 22 6.66 -10.28 -15.64
CA THR A 22 7.55 -9.98 -16.77
C THR A 22 6.89 -10.27 -18.11
N ARG A 23 6.02 -11.28 -18.21
CA ARG A 23 5.31 -11.63 -19.46
C ARG A 23 4.35 -10.51 -19.85
N LEU A 24 3.55 -10.03 -18.90
CA LEU A 24 2.63 -8.91 -19.12
C LEU A 24 3.36 -7.61 -19.43
N MET A 25 4.51 -7.38 -18.81
CA MET A 25 5.36 -6.22 -19.11
C MET A 25 5.87 -6.26 -20.55
N ILE A 26 6.28 -7.44 -21.05
CA ILE A 26 6.69 -7.62 -22.45
C ILE A 26 5.53 -7.41 -23.41
N GLU A 27 4.33 -7.90 -23.11
CA GLU A 27 3.15 -7.65 -23.94
C GLU A 27 2.78 -6.16 -23.99
N ALA A 28 2.74 -5.50 -22.82
CA ALA A 28 2.51 -4.07 -22.73
C ALA A 28 3.55 -3.26 -23.53
N TYR A 29 4.83 -3.67 -23.46
CA TYR A 29 5.91 -3.07 -24.25
C TYR A 29 5.68 -3.21 -25.76
N LYS A 30 5.28 -4.41 -26.23
CA LYS A 30 4.97 -4.64 -27.66
C LYS A 30 3.81 -3.76 -28.13
N ILE A 31 2.77 -3.60 -27.32
CA ILE A 31 1.62 -2.75 -27.66
C ILE A 31 2.05 -1.28 -27.74
N VAL A 32 2.85 -0.81 -26.76
CA VAL A 32 3.37 0.57 -26.77
C VAL A 32 4.18 0.88 -28.03
N LEU A 33 5.05 -0.04 -28.46
CA LEU A 33 5.80 0.13 -29.71
C LEU A 33 4.92 0.08 -30.95
N LYS A 34 3.93 -0.81 -30.97
CA LYS A 34 3.02 -0.99 -32.12
C LYS A 34 2.11 0.22 -32.33
N GLU A 35 1.66 0.85 -31.24
CA GLU A 35 0.76 2.00 -31.27
C GLU A 35 1.48 3.35 -31.33
N ASP A 36 2.82 3.37 -31.32
CA ASP A 36 3.63 4.57 -31.06
C ASP A 36 3.06 5.39 -29.88
N ALA A 37 2.76 4.68 -28.79
CA ALA A 37 1.92 5.19 -27.73
C ALA A 37 2.64 6.29 -26.94
N SER A 38 1.95 7.41 -26.70
CA SER A 38 2.41 8.44 -25.77
C SER A 38 2.56 7.91 -24.33
N VAL A 39 3.31 8.63 -23.48
CA VAL A 39 3.48 8.28 -22.05
C VAL A 39 2.16 8.04 -21.35
N ARG A 40 1.17 8.91 -21.59
CA ARG A 40 -0.16 8.80 -21.00
C ARG A 40 -0.90 7.55 -21.49
N ARG A 41 -0.72 7.17 -22.75
CA ARG A 41 -1.33 5.97 -23.34
C ARG A 41 -0.64 4.71 -22.82
N ALA A 42 0.68 4.70 -22.66
CA ALA A 42 1.43 3.61 -22.05
C ALA A 42 0.99 3.34 -20.60
N GLU A 43 0.71 4.40 -19.81
CA GLU A 43 0.12 4.27 -18.48
C GLU A 43 -1.26 3.61 -18.49
N GLU A 44 -2.10 3.99 -19.46
CA GLU A 44 -3.44 3.40 -19.61
C GLU A 44 -3.36 1.91 -19.98
N ILE A 45 -2.49 1.54 -20.93
CA ILE A 45 -2.22 0.16 -21.35
C ILE A 45 -1.76 -0.66 -20.14
N ALA A 46 -0.77 -0.16 -19.40
CA ALA A 46 -0.25 -0.84 -18.21
C ALA A 46 -1.35 -1.02 -17.14
N ARG A 47 -2.16 0.02 -16.90
CA ARG A 47 -3.26 -0.06 -15.94
C ARG A 47 -4.33 -1.06 -16.35
N ARG A 48 -4.68 -1.11 -17.64
CA ARG A 48 -5.69 -2.04 -18.19
C ARG A 48 -5.23 -3.48 -18.07
N LEU A 49 -4.01 -3.79 -18.50
CA LEU A 49 -3.45 -5.14 -18.43
C LEU A 49 -3.36 -5.65 -16.99
N LYS A 50 -2.96 -4.80 -16.04
CA LYS A 50 -2.96 -5.19 -14.62
C LYS A 50 -4.35 -5.54 -14.09
N LYS A 51 -5.39 -4.83 -14.55
CA LYS A 51 -6.79 -5.10 -14.17
C LYS A 51 -7.29 -6.40 -14.78
N GLU A 52 -7.00 -6.65 -16.06
CA GLU A 52 -7.44 -7.85 -16.79
C GLU A 52 -6.79 -9.13 -16.24
N PHE A 53 -5.52 -9.07 -15.83
CA PHE A 53 -4.77 -10.22 -15.32
C PHE A 53 -4.73 -10.32 -13.79
N GLY A 54 -5.52 -9.51 -13.07
CA GLY A 54 -5.70 -9.62 -11.63
C GLY A 54 -4.47 -9.29 -10.78
N GLU A 55 -3.49 -8.56 -11.32
CA GLU A 55 -2.34 -8.12 -10.54
C GLU A 55 -2.80 -7.13 -9.46
N LYS A 56 -2.70 -7.55 -8.19
CA LYS A 56 -2.92 -6.65 -7.06
C LYS A 56 -1.95 -5.46 -7.18
N PRO A 57 -2.41 -4.21 -7.04
CA PRO A 57 -1.53 -3.06 -7.02
C PRO A 57 -0.41 -3.31 -6.01
N ARG A 58 0.86 -3.12 -6.42
CA ARG A 58 1.96 -3.06 -5.46
C ARG A 58 1.63 -1.94 -4.49
N GLU A 59 1.27 -2.29 -3.26
CA GLU A 59 1.27 -1.34 -2.16
C GLU A 59 2.65 -0.67 -2.19
N LYS A 60 2.66 0.67 -2.21
CA LYS A 60 3.90 1.44 -2.10
C LYS A 60 4.54 1.01 -0.77
N ARG A 61 5.49 0.08 -0.83
CA ARG A 61 6.33 -0.30 0.30
C ARG A 61 7.20 0.89 0.61
N ASP A 62 6.66 1.78 1.43
CA ASP A 62 7.40 2.88 2.02
C ASP A 62 8.52 2.27 2.87
N LYS A 63 9.71 2.88 2.80
CA LYS A 63 10.97 2.38 3.36
C LYS A 63 10.99 2.44 4.90
N SER A 64 10.08 1.76 5.59
CA SER A 64 9.83 1.91 7.04
C SER A 64 10.41 0.79 7.91
N PHE A 65 11.34 -0.03 7.41
CA PHE A 65 11.84 -1.20 8.16
C PHE A 65 12.58 -0.84 9.47
N ILE A 66 13.24 0.32 9.59
CA ILE A 66 14.00 0.71 10.80
C ILE A 66 13.11 1.40 11.85
N LEU A 67 11.99 2.00 11.45
CA LEU A 67 11.00 2.57 12.39
C LEU A 67 10.10 1.50 13.03
N SER A 68 10.14 0.27 12.48
CA SER A 68 9.18 -0.80 12.75
C SER A 68 9.26 -1.33 14.19
N ASP A 69 10.45 -1.52 14.77
CA ASP A 69 10.56 -2.22 16.07
C ASP A 69 9.98 -1.40 17.23
N LYS A 70 10.24 -0.10 17.27
CA LYS A 70 9.67 0.78 18.31
C LYS A 70 8.15 0.88 18.16
N ILE A 71 7.67 0.97 16.92
CA ILE A 71 6.23 1.05 16.63
C ILE A 71 5.53 -0.28 16.94
N LEU A 72 6.17 -1.41 16.66
CA LEU A 72 5.68 -2.74 16.98
C LEU A 72 5.59 -2.94 18.50
N LYS A 73 6.61 -2.53 19.26
CA LYS A 73 6.56 -2.53 20.72
C LYS A 73 5.42 -1.66 21.27
N MET A 74 5.21 -0.48 20.70
CA MET A 74 4.08 0.40 21.09
C MET A 74 2.73 -0.23 20.74
N GLN A 75 2.62 -0.86 19.58
CA GLN A 75 1.40 -1.56 19.14
C GLN A 75 1.09 -2.72 20.08
N ASN A 76 2.07 -3.56 20.40
CA ASN A 76 1.89 -4.69 21.32
C ASN A 76 1.50 -4.19 22.72
N LYS A 77 2.18 -3.17 23.25
CA LYS A 77 1.82 -2.62 24.57
C LYS A 77 0.40 -2.08 24.62
N LEU A 78 -0.05 -1.38 23.57
CA LEU A 78 -1.42 -0.87 23.48
C LEU A 78 -2.43 -2.01 23.33
N GLN A 79 -2.10 -3.03 22.53
CA GLN A 79 -2.90 -4.23 22.37
C GLN A 79 -3.08 -4.97 23.71
N ASP A 80 -1.99 -5.16 24.46
CA ASP A 80 -2.00 -5.82 25.76
C ASP A 80 -2.82 -5.02 26.80
N SER A 81 -2.76 -3.69 26.73
CA SER A 81 -3.48 -2.81 27.66
C SER A 81 -4.99 -2.74 27.39
N LEU A 82 -5.40 -2.88 26.12
CA LEU A 82 -6.80 -2.88 25.69
C LEU A 82 -7.43 -4.29 25.69
N GLY A 83 -6.61 -5.33 25.84
CA GLY A 83 -7.03 -6.73 25.88
C GLY A 83 -7.31 -7.36 24.52
N ASP A 84 -7.56 -8.67 24.53
CA ASP A 84 -7.67 -9.53 23.33
C ASP A 84 -8.85 -9.20 22.41
N ASN A 85 -9.86 -8.51 22.95
CA ASN A 85 -11.03 -8.07 22.19
C ASN A 85 -10.78 -6.79 21.39
N SER A 86 -9.61 -6.18 21.52
CA SER A 86 -9.19 -5.04 20.71
C SER A 86 -8.30 -5.50 19.55
N ALA A 87 -8.20 -4.72 18.48
CA ALA A 87 -7.16 -4.88 17.48
C ALA A 87 -6.56 -3.52 17.17
N VAL A 88 -5.28 -3.34 17.53
CA VAL A 88 -4.56 -2.08 17.38
C VAL A 88 -3.62 -2.17 16.18
N LYS A 89 -3.74 -1.21 15.27
CA LYS A 89 -2.80 -1.02 14.15
C LYS A 89 -2.22 0.39 14.19
N ILE A 90 -0.90 0.50 14.24
CA ILE A 90 -0.21 1.78 14.17
C ILE A 90 0.48 1.90 12.82
N THR A 91 0.25 3.01 12.13
CA THR A 91 0.92 3.35 10.88
C THR A 91 1.50 4.75 11.00
N ARG A 92 2.81 4.89 10.80
CA ARG A 92 3.53 6.15 11.00
C ARG A 92 4.22 6.60 9.72
N SER A 93 3.95 7.84 9.33
CA SER A 93 4.64 8.53 8.25
C SER A 93 5.54 9.63 8.82
N LYS A 94 6.22 10.38 7.95
CA LYS A 94 6.99 11.57 8.35
C LYS A 94 6.12 12.73 8.86
N ARG A 95 4.83 12.75 8.50
CA ARG A 95 3.92 13.89 8.77
C ARG A 95 2.81 13.57 9.76
N GLU A 96 2.42 12.30 9.87
CA GLU A 96 1.31 11.88 10.73
C GLU A 96 1.53 10.48 11.29
N THR A 97 0.92 10.22 12.44
CA THR A 97 0.82 8.88 13.02
C THR A 97 -0.66 8.52 13.11
N LYS A 98 -1.06 7.45 12.42
CA LYS A 98 -2.41 6.91 12.43
C LYS A 98 -2.45 5.72 13.39
N VAL A 99 -3.30 5.81 14.41
CA VAL A 99 -3.60 4.71 15.33
C VAL A 99 -5.03 4.27 15.05
N LEU A 100 -5.22 3.01 14.71
CA LEU A 100 -6.52 2.43 14.43
C LEU A 100 -6.80 1.33 15.46
N ILE A 101 -7.83 1.56 16.28
CA ILE A 101 -8.27 0.63 17.33
C ILE A 101 -9.62 0.08 16.89
N LYS A 102 -9.72 -1.25 16.75
CA LYS A 102 -11.00 -1.93 16.53
C LYS A 102 -11.38 -2.65 17.81
N LEU A 103 -12.50 -2.29 18.42
CA LEU A 103 -13.07 -3.01 19.55
C LEU A 103 -14.06 -4.05 19.02
N LYS A 104 -13.92 -5.30 19.44
CA LYS A 104 -14.80 -6.42 19.07
C LYS A 104 -15.60 -6.85 20.29
N GLY A 105 -16.87 -7.18 20.08
CA GLY A 105 -17.76 -7.65 21.14
C GLY A 105 -19.12 -6.97 21.08
N ASP A 106 -19.90 -7.16 22.15
CA ASP A 106 -21.21 -6.54 22.30
C ASP A 106 -21.10 -5.06 22.68
N VAL A 107 -22.14 -4.29 22.36
CA VAL A 107 -22.19 -2.83 22.57
C VAL A 107 -21.77 -2.43 24.00
N LYS A 108 -22.25 -3.16 25.01
CA LYS A 108 -21.89 -2.89 26.43
C LYS A 108 -20.40 -3.05 26.70
N THR A 109 -19.77 -4.07 26.12
CA THR A 109 -18.34 -4.35 26.33
C THR A 109 -17.47 -3.34 25.62
N THR A 110 -17.82 -3.00 24.38
CA THR A 110 -17.10 -2.01 23.59
C THR A 110 -17.25 -0.60 24.16
N ASP A 111 -18.42 -0.27 24.72
CA ASP A 111 -18.69 1.03 25.33
C ASP A 111 -17.86 1.22 26.61
N ASN A 112 -17.76 0.20 27.46
CA ASN A 112 -16.91 0.26 28.65
C ASN A 112 -15.43 0.47 28.29
N THR A 113 -14.91 -0.26 27.29
CA THR A 113 -13.52 -0.05 26.82
C THR A 113 -13.34 1.32 26.18
N LEU A 114 -14.35 1.84 25.47
CA LEU A 114 -14.30 3.19 24.91
C LEU A 114 -14.24 4.25 26.02
N GLN A 115 -15.01 4.09 27.10
CA GLN A 115 -14.96 4.96 28.28
C GLN A 115 -13.57 4.93 28.93
N GLN A 116 -12.96 3.76 29.08
CA GLN A 116 -11.59 3.64 29.59
C GLN A 116 -10.57 4.40 28.73
N ILE A 117 -10.70 4.36 27.40
CA ILE A 117 -9.85 5.14 26.49
C ILE A 117 -10.08 6.64 26.67
N LEU A 118 -11.33 7.07 26.82
CA LEU A 118 -11.68 8.48 27.01
C LEU A 118 -11.13 9.05 28.32
N ASP A 119 -11.14 8.28 29.39
CA ASP A 119 -10.62 8.72 30.69
C ASP A 119 -9.09 8.81 30.70
N LEU A 120 -8.37 7.96 29.96
CA LEU A 120 -6.92 8.06 29.78
C LEU A 120 -6.48 9.21 28.88
N ALA A 121 -7.41 9.77 28.09
CA ALA A 121 -7.13 10.89 27.18
C ALA A 121 -7.34 12.27 27.83
N LYS A 122 -7.89 12.31 29.05
CA LYS A 122 -7.99 13.54 29.88
C LYS A 122 -6.70 13.77 30.66
#